data_AF-A0A6Y3N6R1-F1
#
_entry.id   AF-A0A6Y3N6R1-F1
#
_cell.length_a   1.000
_cell.length_b   1.000
_cell.length_c   1.000
_cell.angle_alpha   90.00
_cell.angle_beta   90.00
_cell.angle_gamma   90.00
#
_symmetry.space_group_name_H-M   'P 1'
#
loop_
_entity.id
_entity.type
_entity.pdbx_description
1 polymer ?
#
loop_
_entity_poly.entity_id
_entity_poly.type
_entity_poly.pdbx_seq_one_letter_code
_entity_poly.pdbx_strand_id
1 'polypeptide(L)' 'IADAAGLSIYQVRSYLEQLRAVGVLEKVNAGKGAPGLWRLL' A
#
# COMPACT_ATOMS: atom_id res chain seq x y z
N ILE A 1 -0.62 2.61 -8.28
CA ILE A 1 -0.42 1.14 -8.09
C ILE A 1 -1.62 0.38 -8.63
N ALA A 2 -2.83 0.64 -8.11
CA ALA A 2 -4.07 0.02 -8.59
C ALA A 2 -4.26 0.14 -10.11
N ASP A 3 -4.12 1.35 -10.67
CA ASP A 3 -4.27 1.60 -12.11
C ASP A 3 -3.25 0.81 -12.95
N ALA A 4 -1.99 0.81 -12.53
CA ALA A 4 -0.91 0.10 -13.23
C ALA A 4 -1.06 -1.43 -13.16
N ALA A 5 -1.63 -1.95 -12.06
CA ALA A 5 -1.84 -3.38 -11.85
C ALA A 5 -3.19 -3.88 -12.39
N GLY A 6 -4.10 -2.99 -12.78
CA GLY A 6 -5.48 -3.36 -13.15
C GLY A 6 -6.28 -3.96 -12.00
N LEU A 7 -5.95 -3.62 -10.75
CA LEU A 7 -6.58 -4.17 -9.54
C LEU A 7 -7.40 -3.12 -8.80
N SER A 8 -8.37 -3.55 -8.00
CA SER A 8 -9.09 -2.64 -7.13
C SER A 8 -8.17 -2.05 -6.04
N ILE A 9 -8.50 -0.84 -5.59
CA ILE A 9 -7.77 -0.17 -4.49
C ILE A 9 -7.77 -1.04 -3.21
N TYR A 10 -8.85 -1.79 -2.97
CA TYR A 10 -8.95 -2.68 -1.80
C TYR A 10 -8.01 -3.89 -1.90
N GLN A 11 -7.93 -4.53 -3.08
CA GLN A 11 -6.98 -5.64 -3.30
C GLN A 11 -5.54 -5.16 -3.14
N VAL A 12 -5.19 -4.05 -3.80
CA VAL A 12 -3.86 -3.45 -3.70
C VAL A 12 -3.52 -3.11 -2.25
N ARG A 13 -4.45 -2.50 -1.50
CA ARG A 13 -4.23 -2.21 -0.07
C ARG A 13 -3.95 -3.47 0.74
N SER A 14 -4.68 -4.56 0.50
CA SER A 14 -4.47 -5.84 1.19
C SER A 14 -3.05 -6.36 0.94
N TYR A 15 -2.60 -6.37 -0.32
CA TYR A 15 -1.25 -6.82 -0.67
C TYR A 15 -0.16 -5.93 -0.08
N LEU A 16 -0.32 -4.60 -0.10
CA LEU A 16 0.67 -3.68 0.44
C LEU A 16 0.81 -3.82 1.97
N GLU A 17 -0.28 -4.04 2.70
CA GLU A 17 -0.21 -4.31 4.15
C GLU A 17 0.47 -5.67 4.44
N GLN A 18 0.24 -6.70 3.61
CA GLN A 18 0.96 -7.99 3.73
C GLN A 18 2.46 -7.83 3.48
N LEU A 19 2.85 -7.11 2.42
CA LEU A 19 4.25 -6.83 2.08
C LEU A 19 4.93 -5.99 3.16
N ARG A 20 4.21 -5.05 3.79
CA ARG A 20 4.70 -4.32 4.95
C ARG A 20 4.89 -5.21 6.17
N ALA A 21 4.00 -6.16 6.42
CA ALA A 21 4.12 -7.08 7.56
C ALA A 21 5.38 -7.95 7.48
N VAL A 22 5.86 -8.25 6.26
CA VAL A 22 7.12 -8.98 6.02
C VAL A 22 8.32 -8.07 5.80
N GLY A 23 8.19 -6.75 6.00
CA GLY A 23 9.30 -5.80 5.96
C GLY A 23 9.78 -5.42 4.56
N VAL A 24 9.00 -5.67 3.49
CA VAL A 24 9.36 -5.28 2.12
C VAL A 24 9.01 -3.81 1.85
N LEU A 25 7.96 -3.30 2.49
CA LEU A 25 7.46 -1.94 2.28
C LEU A 25 7.29 -1.21 3.61
N GLU A 26 7.47 0.10 3.57
CA GLU A 26 7.06 1.01 4.63
C GLU A 26 5.85 1.84 4.17
N LYS A 27 4.95 2.12 5.12
CA LYS A 27 3.85 3.07 4.91
C LYS A 27 4.29 4.44 5.42
N VAL A 28 4.44 5.38 4.50
CA VAL A 28 5.04 6.70 4.76
C VAL A 28 4.09 7.64 5.48
N ASN A 29 2.78 7.40 5.36
CA ASN A 29 1.77 8.22 6.04
C ASN A 29 0.72 7.38 6.78
N ALA A 30 0.38 7.87 7.97
CA ALA A 30 -0.71 7.37 8.78
C ALA A 30 -1.66 8.53 9.10
N GLY A 31 -2.87 8.47 8.57
CA GLY A 31 -3.88 9.50 8.77
C GLY A 31 -5.20 9.11 8.12
N LYS A 32 -6.32 9.47 8.75
CA LYS A 32 -7.65 9.31 8.14
C LYS A 32 -7.83 10.37 7.06
N GLY A 33 -8.37 9.98 5.90
CA GLY A 33 -8.72 10.90 4.81
C GLY A 33 -7.61 11.21 3.80
N ALA A 34 -6.39 10.72 4.00
CA ALA A 34 -5.29 10.86 3.02
C ALA A 34 -5.02 9.53 2.29
N PRO A 35 -4.69 9.56 0.99
CA PRO A 35 -4.22 8.38 0.27
C PRO A 35 -2.95 7.81 0.90
N GLY A 36 -2.90 6.49 1.07
CA GLY A 36 -1.71 5.81 1.62
C GLY A 36 -0.52 5.90 0.66
N LEU A 37 0.60 6.43 1.16
CA LEU A 37 1.89 6.47 0.49
C LEU A 37 2.75 5.30 0.97
N TRP A 38 3.40 4.64 0.03
CA TRP A 38 4.18 3.43 0.27
C TRP A 38 5.57 3.59 -0.32
N ARG A 39 6.58 3.14 0.41
CA ARG A 39 7.99 3.18 0.01
C ARG A 39 8.57 1.78 0.07
N LEU A 40 9.34 1.41 -0.96
CA LEU A 40 10.13 0.19 -0.97
C LEU A 40 11.34 0.36 -0.03
N LEU A 41 11.55 -0.63 0.84
CA LEU A 41 12.72 -0.70 1.72
C LEU A 41 13.94 -1.30 0.99
#